data_AF-A0A6G9NCU5-F1
#
_entry.id   AF-A0A6G9NCU5-F1
#
_cell.length_a   1.000
_cell.length_b   1.000
_cell.length_c   1.000
_cell.angle_alpha   90.00
_cell.angle_beta   90.00
_cell.angle_gamma   90.00
#
_symmetry.space_group_name_H-M   'P 1'
#
loop_
_entity.id
_entity.type
_entity.pdbx_description
1 polymer ?
#
loop_
_entity_poly.entity_id
_entity_poly.type
_entity_poly.pdbx_seq_one_letter_code
_entity_poly.pdbx_strand_id
1 'polypeptide(L)'
;MVEAEFEEIEDDGEELALTGDDSLPWLESDEDDEDAGGIDTAQVIGFAAILLAILVLVVGGIWYFAGRGGEGEFVADGSTIEAPDTPVKVKPDDPGGKEFEGTGNVAPVVGEGQTREGRVATDEPAPTPAPTASEPAPAPQPAVETGGVAVQLAAYSSRARAQQGWNELARRTEALSGVRYRVVEGRIDIGTVYRLQAMASDRASADALCAALKADGLDCQVKP
;
A
#
# COMPACT_ATOMS: atom_id res chain seq x y z
N MET A 1 -32.22 88.34 8.25
CA MET A 1 -33.26 88.11 7.24
C MET A 1 -32.64 88.60 5.95
N VAL A 2 -32.24 87.68 5.09
CA VAL A 2 -31.59 87.97 3.81
C VAL A 2 -32.53 87.39 2.76
N GLU A 3 -33.08 88.26 1.92
CA GLU A 3 -33.87 87.93 0.74
C GLU A 3 -33.06 86.98 -0.16
N ALA A 4 -33.65 85.85 -0.53
CA ALA A 4 -33.11 84.94 -1.53
C ALA A 4 -33.56 85.44 -2.91
N GLU A 5 -32.62 86.01 -3.66
CA GLU A 5 -32.78 86.30 -5.08
C GLU A 5 -32.49 84.99 -5.82
N PHE A 6 -33.56 84.33 -6.29
CA PHE A 6 -33.46 83.21 -7.23
C PHE A 6 -33.34 83.81 -8.62
N GLU A 7 -32.20 83.59 -9.26
CA GLU A 7 -32.01 83.86 -10.69
C GLU A 7 -32.77 82.78 -11.47
N GLU A 8 -33.90 83.18 -12.07
CA GLU A 8 -34.65 82.38 -13.06
C GLU A 8 -33.75 82.12 -14.26
N ILE A 9 -33.38 80.86 -14.48
CA ILE A 9 -32.79 80.39 -15.73
C ILE A 9 -33.98 80.09 -16.64
N GLU A 10 -34.14 80.92 -17.67
CA GLU A 10 -35.16 80.78 -18.71
C GLU A 10 -35.00 79.43 -19.44
N ASP A 11 -36.13 78.75 -19.58
CA ASP A 11 -36.32 77.48 -20.26
C ASP A 11 -36.41 77.76 -21.77
N ASP A 12 -35.25 77.85 -22.43
CA ASP A 12 -35.16 77.88 -23.89
C ASP A 12 -34.52 76.57 -24.38
N GLY A 13 -35.36 75.57 -24.58
CA GLY A 13 -35.48 74.81 -25.85
C GLY A 13 -34.25 74.26 -26.57
N GLU A 14 -33.04 74.25 -26.03
CA GLU A 14 -31.91 73.54 -26.61
C GLU A 14 -31.93 72.10 -26.10
N GLU A 15 -32.87 71.33 -26.69
CA GLU A 15 -32.79 69.88 -26.80
C GLU A 15 -31.34 69.53 -27.12
N LEU A 16 -30.69 68.81 -26.19
CA LEU A 16 -29.29 68.42 -26.29
C LEU A 16 -29.03 67.95 -27.74
N ALA A 17 -27.96 68.46 -28.35
CA ALA A 17 -27.47 68.07 -29.68
C ALA A 17 -26.97 66.60 -29.69
N LEU A 18 -27.87 65.70 -29.32
CA LEU A 18 -27.83 64.25 -29.38
C LEU A 18 -28.66 63.76 -30.58
N THR A 19 -29.32 64.68 -31.29
CA THR A 19 -30.04 64.42 -32.53
C THR A 19 -29.05 64.34 -33.69
N GLY A 20 -28.64 63.12 -34.03
CA GLY A 20 -28.65 62.71 -35.44
C GLY A 20 -27.43 61.99 -36.02
N ASP A 21 -26.19 62.30 -35.64
CA ASP A 21 -25.06 61.96 -36.53
C ASP A 21 -23.75 61.44 -35.89
N ASP A 22 -23.69 61.23 -34.56
CA ASP A 22 -22.55 60.56 -33.92
C ASP A 22 -22.97 59.17 -33.40
N SER A 23 -23.20 58.25 -34.33
CA SER A 23 -23.31 56.81 -34.04
C SER A 23 -21.95 56.30 -33.54
N LEU A 24 -21.84 56.16 -32.22
CA LEU A 24 -20.62 55.72 -31.51
C LEU A 24 -20.50 54.19 -31.60
N PRO A 25 -19.62 53.63 -32.47
CA PRO A 25 -19.64 52.21 -32.81
C PRO A 25 -19.19 51.26 -31.68
N TRP A 26 -18.65 51.80 -30.58
CA TRP A 26 -18.29 51.04 -29.38
C TRP A 26 -19.40 51.03 -28.32
N LEU A 27 -20.50 51.75 -28.58
CA LEU A 27 -21.56 52.04 -27.61
C LEU A 27 -22.92 51.46 -28.05
N GLU A 28 -23.11 51.23 -29.34
CA GLU A 28 -23.90 50.08 -29.78
C GLU A 28 -23.13 48.84 -29.30
N SER A 29 -23.63 48.19 -28.25
CA SER A 29 -23.28 46.78 -28.06
C SER A 29 -23.66 46.12 -29.38
N ASP A 30 -22.76 45.37 -30.02
CA ASP A 30 -23.07 44.59 -31.23
C ASP A 30 -24.35 43.77 -30.97
N GLU A 31 -25.52 44.36 -31.24
CA GLU A 31 -26.81 43.69 -31.24
C GLU A 31 -26.84 42.67 -32.39
N ASP A 32 -25.86 42.75 -33.30
CA ASP A 32 -25.64 41.91 -34.46
C ASP A 32 -24.45 40.92 -34.32
N ASP A 33 -24.02 40.57 -33.10
CA ASP A 33 -23.22 39.36 -32.87
C ASP A 33 -24.12 38.12 -32.59
N GLU A 34 -25.38 38.14 -33.05
CA GLU A 34 -26.26 36.95 -33.03
C GLU A 34 -25.65 35.78 -33.84
N ASP A 35 -24.73 36.09 -34.75
CA ASP A 35 -24.00 35.15 -35.61
C ASP A 35 -22.55 34.88 -35.13
N ALA A 36 -22.21 35.18 -33.88
CA ALA A 36 -20.94 34.81 -33.28
C ALA A 36 -20.84 33.28 -33.09
N GLY A 37 -20.56 32.55 -34.17
CA GLY A 37 -20.06 31.18 -34.18
C GLY A 37 -20.79 30.23 -33.22
N GLY A 38 -22.12 30.21 -33.25
CA GLY A 38 -22.92 29.29 -32.45
C GLY A 38 -22.50 27.85 -32.73
N ILE A 39 -22.11 27.12 -31.69
CA ILE A 39 -21.85 25.68 -31.81
C ILE A 39 -23.12 25.04 -32.36
N ASP A 40 -23.00 24.30 -33.47
CA ASP A 40 -24.12 23.59 -34.08
C ASP A 40 -24.76 22.65 -33.03
N THR A 41 -25.94 23.04 -32.56
CA THR A 41 -26.63 22.35 -31.47
C THR A 41 -27.03 20.94 -31.88
N ALA A 42 -27.30 20.70 -33.17
CA ALA A 42 -27.59 19.37 -33.68
C ALA A 42 -26.33 18.48 -33.64
N GLN A 43 -25.15 19.03 -33.92
CA GLN A 43 -23.87 18.34 -33.79
C GLN A 43 -23.56 18.01 -32.32
N VAL A 44 -23.82 18.92 -31.38
CA VAL A 44 -23.66 18.66 -29.93
C VAL A 44 -24.61 17.56 -29.45
N ILE A 45 -25.88 17.63 -29.83
CA ILE A 45 -26.87 16.60 -29.49
C ILE A 45 -26.47 15.26 -30.12
N GLY A 46 -25.94 15.26 -31.34
CA GLY A 46 -25.42 14.07 -32.00
C GLY A 46 -24.28 13.41 -31.21
N PHE A 47 -23.26 14.18 -30.81
CA PHE A 47 -22.16 13.65 -29.98
C PHE A 47 -22.64 13.19 -28.60
N ALA A 48 -23.55 13.93 -27.96
CA ALA A 48 -24.14 13.54 -26.69
C ALA A 48 -24.89 12.20 -26.80
N ALA A 49 -25.68 12.01 -27.87
CA ALA A 49 -26.39 10.77 -28.13
C ALA A 49 -25.44 9.58 -28.38
N ILE A 50 -24.33 9.80 -29.11
CA ILE A 50 -23.30 8.77 -29.33
C ILE A 50 -22.64 8.37 -28.02
N LEU A 51 -22.24 9.33 -27.19
CA LEU A 51 -21.62 9.05 -25.89
C LEU A 51 -22.59 8.29 -24.95
N LEU A 52 -23.86 8.66 -24.96
CA LEU A 52 -24.89 7.98 -24.18
C LEU A 52 -25.11 6.55 -24.69
N ALA A 53 -25.13 6.33 -26.00
CA ALA A 53 -25.22 5.00 -26.59
C ALA A 53 -24.02 4.11 -26.22
N ILE A 54 -22.80 4.67 -26.23
CA ILE A 54 -21.58 3.96 -25.78
C ILE A 54 -21.70 3.58 -24.30
N LEU A 55 -22.14 4.51 -23.44
CA LEU A 55 -22.35 4.25 -22.02
C LEU A 55 -23.34 3.11 -21.79
N VAL A 56 -24.47 3.11 -22.50
CA VAL A 56 -25.47 2.03 -22.43
C VAL A 56 -24.88 0.70 -22.91
N LEU A 57 -24.08 0.69 -23.98
CA LEU A 57 -23.41 -0.51 -24.48
C LEU A 57 -22.41 -1.08 -23.47
N VAL A 58 -21.63 -0.22 -22.82
CA VAL A 58 -20.65 -0.63 -21.79
C VAL A 58 -21.35 -1.19 -20.57
N VAL A 59 -22.33 -0.46 -20.01
CA VAL A 59 -23.07 -0.89 -18.83
C VAL A 59 -23.86 -2.17 -19.12
N GLY A 60 -24.56 -2.23 -20.26
CA GLY A 60 -25.30 -3.41 -20.70
C GLY A 60 -24.38 -4.60 -20.96
N GLY A 61 -23.21 -4.38 -21.55
CA GLY A 61 -22.17 -5.39 -21.74
C GLY A 61 -21.68 -5.94 -20.40
N ILE A 62 -21.28 -5.06 -19.47
CA ILE A 62 -20.84 -5.47 -18.12
C ILE A 62 -21.95 -6.27 -17.43
N TRP A 63 -23.19 -5.78 -17.42
CA TRP A 63 -24.31 -6.50 -16.81
C TRP A 63 -24.53 -7.88 -17.45
N TYR A 64 -24.48 -7.96 -18.78
CA TYR A 64 -24.68 -9.19 -19.53
C TYR A 64 -23.54 -10.21 -19.36
N PHE A 65 -22.29 -9.76 -19.20
CA PHE A 65 -21.13 -10.63 -18.96
C PHE A 65 -20.97 -10.99 -17.47
N ALA A 66 -21.16 -10.04 -16.56
CA ALA A 66 -21.12 -10.28 -15.12
C ALA A 66 -22.26 -11.18 -14.65
N GLY A 67 -23.47 -11.00 -15.20
CA GLY A 67 -24.62 -11.87 -14.93
C GLY A 67 -24.47 -13.30 -15.47
N ARG A 68 -23.53 -13.54 -16.40
CA ARG A 68 -23.23 -14.89 -16.91
C ARG A 68 -22.15 -15.63 -16.13
N GLY A 69 -21.49 -14.98 -15.17
CA GLY A 69 -20.33 -15.52 -14.45
C GLY A 69 -20.50 -15.74 -12.95
N GLY A 70 -21.71 -15.66 -12.40
CA GLY A 70 -21.89 -15.44 -10.95
C GLY A 70 -23.03 -16.19 -10.28
N GLU A 71 -23.17 -17.50 -10.54
CA GLU A 71 -23.94 -18.40 -9.66
C GLU A 71 -23.08 -19.49 -9.02
N GLY A 72 -21.75 -19.34 -9.10
CA GLY A 72 -20.84 -20.02 -8.19
C GLY A 72 -20.93 -19.35 -6.83
N GLU A 73 -21.98 -19.62 -6.07
CA GLU A 73 -22.02 -19.32 -4.65
C GLU A 73 -20.75 -19.92 -4.05
N PHE A 74 -19.79 -19.06 -3.68
CA PHE A 74 -18.68 -19.47 -2.83
C PHE A 74 -19.27 -19.77 -1.46
N VAL A 75 -19.98 -20.89 -1.34
CA VAL A 75 -20.37 -21.49 -0.08
C VAL A 75 -19.05 -21.80 0.59
N ALA A 76 -18.67 -21.00 1.58
CA ALA A 76 -17.58 -21.35 2.47
C ALA A 76 -18.01 -22.66 3.13
N ASP A 77 -17.42 -23.77 2.68
CA ASP A 77 -17.79 -25.15 3.00
C ASP A 77 -17.94 -25.39 4.50
N GLY A 78 -17.30 -24.56 5.35
CA GLY A 78 -17.53 -24.51 6.79
C GLY A 78 -17.27 -25.84 7.51
N SER A 79 -16.78 -26.83 6.78
CA SER A 79 -16.60 -28.19 7.24
C SER A 79 -15.41 -28.23 8.16
N THR A 80 -15.56 -28.99 9.25
CA THR A 80 -14.48 -29.18 10.21
C THR A 80 -13.45 -30.10 9.57
N ILE A 81 -12.19 -29.63 9.47
CA ILE A 81 -11.08 -30.47 9.03
C ILE A 81 -10.84 -31.51 10.12
N GLU A 82 -11.12 -32.78 9.80
CA GLU A 82 -10.89 -33.89 10.70
C GLU A 82 -9.39 -34.05 10.98
N ALA A 83 -9.03 -34.15 12.25
CA ALA A 83 -7.63 -34.30 12.63
C ALA A 83 -7.10 -35.63 12.10
N PRO A 84 -5.93 -35.68 11.45
CA PRO A 84 -5.34 -36.93 11.00
C PRO A 84 -5.05 -37.84 12.19
N ASP A 85 -5.36 -39.14 12.07
CA ASP A 85 -5.20 -40.16 13.13
C ASP A 85 -3.73 -40.46 13.52
N THR A 86 -2.77 -39.70 12.98
CA THR A 86 -1.35 -39.95 13.25
C THR A 86 -0.95 -39.41 14.63
N PRO A 87 -0.10 -40.13 15.38
CA PRO A 87 0.38 -39.66 16.66
C PRO A 87 1.16 -38.34 16.48
N VAL A 88 0.67 -37.27 17.08
CA VAL A 88 1.30 -35.94 17.02
C VAL A 88 2.66 -35.86 17.73
N LYS A 89 3.02 -36.91 18.48
CA LYS A 89 4.29 -37.00 19.18
C LYS A 89 4.82 -38.43 19.14
N VAL A 90 5.80 -38.66 18.27
CA VAL A 90 6.52 -39.93 18.17
C VAL A 90 7.88 -39.74 18.84
N LYS A 91 8.26 -40.66 19.74
CA LYS A 91 9.59 -40.64 20.35
C LYS A 91 10.62 -40.95 19.25
N PRO A 92 11.74 -40.21 19.17
CA PRO A 92 12.80 -40.51 18.20
C PRO A 92 13.34 -41.94 18.40
N ASP A 93 13.56 -42.66 17.28
CA ASP A 93 14.11 -44.03 17.29
C ASP A 93 15.54 -44.09 17.85
N ASP A 94 16.32 -43.03 17.63
CA ASP A 94 17.59 -42.81 18.30
C ASP A 94 17.46 -41.52 19.13
N PRO A 95 17.29 -41.62 20.46
CA PRO A 95 17.15 -40.44 21.31
C PRO A 95 18.41 -39.57 21.34
N GLY A 96 19.53 -40.07 20.78
CA GLY A 96 20.80 -39.38 20.76
C GLY A 96 21.41 -39.24 22.15
N GLY A 97 22.73 -39.31 22.22
CA GLY A 97 23.48 -39.16 23.46
C GLY A 97 24.52 -40.27 23.62
N LYS A 98 25.71 -39.90 24.11
CA LYS A 98 26.68 -40.89 24.58
C LYS A 98 26.40 -41.12 26.05
N GLU A 99 26.13 -42.35 26.43
CA GLU A 99 26.10 -42.73 27.84
C GLU A 99 27.54 -42.81 28.33
N PHE A 100 27.94 -41.85 29.16
CA PHE A 100 29.22 -41.90 29.87
C PHE A 100 29.03 -42.59 31.22
N GLU A 101 30.06 -43.30 31.69
CA GLU A 101 30.08 -43.91 33.03
C GLU A 101 29.77 -42.82 34.08
N GLY A 102 28.62 -42.93 34.77
CA GLY A 102 28.14 -41.91 35.71
C GLY A 102 26.86 -41.18 35.30
N THR A 103 26.43 -41.28 34.04
CA THR A 103 25.20 -40.63 33.55
C THR A 103 23.97 -41.27 34.19
N GLY A 104 23.25 -40.54 35.05
CA GLY A 104 22.03 -41.04 35.72
C GLY A 104 22.21 -41.47 37.18
N ASN A 105 23.44 -41.62 37.68
CA ASN A 105 23.71 -42.02 39.08
C ASN A 105 23.33 -40.96 40.12
N VAL A 106 23.11 -39.72 39.69
CA VAL A 106 22.71 -38.60 40.56
C VAL A 106 21.19 -38.57 40.78
N ALA A 107 20.40 -39.00 39.79
CA ALA A 107 18.93 -38.96 39.86
C ALA A 107 18.31 -39.78 41.00
N PRO A 108 18.74 -41.04 41.28
CA PRO A 108 18.17 -41.81 42.39
C PRO A 108 18.60 -41.24 43.75
N VAL A 109 19.86 -40.79 43.90
CA VAL A 109 20.38 -40.23 45.15
C VAL A 109 19.65 -38.95 45.55
N VAL A 110 19.36 -38.08 44.57
CA VAL A 110 18.58 -36.85 44.79
C VAL A 110 17.11 -37.18 45.11
N GLY A 111 16.54 -38.22 44.49
CA GLY A 111 15.19 -38.71 44.79
C GLY A 111 15.03 -39.28 46.20
N GLU A 112 16.10 -39.83 46.78
CA GLU A 112 16.17 -40.27 48.18
C GLU A 112 16.44 -39.13 49.18
N GLY A 113 16.44 -37.87 48.71
CA GLY A 113 16.63 -36.68 49.56
C GLY A 113 18.09 -36.45 50.01
N GLN A 114 19.05 -37.18 49.43
CA GLN A 114 20.45 -37.02 49.76
C GLN A 114 21.10 -35.98 48.82
N THR A 115 21.68 -34.92 49.39
CA THR A 115 22.46 -33.92 48.65
C THR A 115 23.94 -34.32 48.64
N ARG A 116 24.52 -34.49 47.45
CA ARG A 116 25.98 -34.58 47.26
C ARG A 116 26.48 -33.29 46.61
N GLU A 117 27.40 -32.59 47.27
CA GLU A 117 28.09 -31.43 46.69
C GLU A 117 29.07 -31.90 45.60
N GLY A 118 28.91 -31.39 44.39
CA GLY A 118 29.82 -31.70 43.28
C GLY A 118 31.20 -31.06 43.51
N ARG A 119 32.25 -31.88 43.60
CA ARG A 119 33.64 -31.41 43.62
C ARG A 119 34.22 -31.52 42.22
N VAL A 120 34.59 -30.39 41.62
CA VAL A 120 35.34 -30.35 40.35
C VAL A 120 36.80 -30.68 40.67
N ALA A 121 37.37 -31.66 39.97
CA ALA A 121 38.81 -31.91 40.00
C ALA A 121 39.51 -30.75 39.27
N THR A 122 40.04 -29.80 40.03
CA THR A 122 40.93 -28.74 39.55
C THR A 122 42.34 -29.31 39.50
N ASP A 123 42.68 -30.15 38.53
CA ASP A 123 44.08 -30.44 38.16
C ASP A 123 44.10 -31.32 36.90
N GLU A 124 43.66 -30.77 35.77
CA GLU A 124 44.12 -31.21 34.44
C GLU A 124 44.04 -30.02 33.46
N PRO A 125 45.04 -29.79 32.58
CA PRO A 125 45.08 -28.58 31.75
C PRO A 125 43.97 -28.61 30.70
N ALA A 126 43.16 -27.56 30.66
CA ALA A 126 42.14 -27.37 29.64
C ALA A 126 42.76 -27.30 28.23
N PRO A 127 42.19 -27.98 27.21
CA PRO A 127 42.65 -27.82 25.84
C PRO A 127 42.32 -26.40 25.33
N THR A 128 43.34 -25.74 24.80
CA THR A 128 43.26 -24.41 24.17
C THR A 128 42.22 -24.38 23.04
N PRO A 129 41.29 -23.41 23.01
CA PRO A 129 40.40 -23.23 21.88
C PRO A 129 41.17 -22.66 20.67
N ALA A 130 41.08 -23.33 19.53
CA ALA A 130 41.59 -22.84 18.25
C ALA A 130 40.71 -21.69 17.70
N PRO A 131 41.28 -20.73 16.95
CA PRO A 131 40.59 -19.52 16.53
C PRO A 131 39.57 -19.76 15.40
N THR A 132 38.45 -19.04 15.52
CA THR A 132 37.48 -18.57 14.50
C THR A 132 37.58 -19.19 13.10
N ALA A 133 36.52 -19.94 12.76
CA ALA A 133 36.07 -20.10 11.39
C ALA A 133 34.70 -19.40 11.25
N SER A 134 34.66 -18.41 10.36
CA SER A 134 33.52 -17.77 9.72
C SER A 134 32.13 -17.96 10.32
N GLU A 135 31.58 -16.83 10.77
CA GLU A 135 30.15 -16.56 10.86
C GLU A 135 29.39 -17.12 9.64
N PRO A 136 28.46 -18.07 9.82
CA PRO A 136 27.53 -18.43 8.77
C PRO A 136 26.57 -17.27 8.58
N ALA A 137 26.50 -16.77 7.34
CA ALA A 137 25.42 -15.91 6.88
C ALA A 137 24.07 -16.50 7.32
N PRO A 138 23.13 -15.68 7.85
CA PRO A 138 21.87 -16.20 8.37
C PRO A 138 21.09 -16.88 7.24
N ALA A 139 20.93 -18.19 7.37
CA ALA A 139 20.03 -18.99 6.55
C ALA A 139 18.58 -18.48 6.74
N PRO A 140 17.73 -18.57 5.68
CA PRO A 140 16.42 -17.96 5.66
C PRO A 140 15.51 -18.58 6.72
N GLN A 141 15.15 -17.78 7.72
CA GLN A 141 14.07 -18.11 8.64
C GLN A 141 12.74 -17.99 7.87
N PRO A 142 11.86 -19.01 7.92
CA PRO A 142 10.50 -18.85 7.45
C PRO A 142 9.84 -17.69 8.21
N ALA A 143 9.25 -16.76 7.45
CA ALA A 143 8.59 -15.59 8.00
C ALA A 143 7.46 -16.06 8.91
N VAL A 144 7.64 -15.83 10.21
CA VAL A 144 6.53 -15.82 11.15
C VAL A 144 5.60 -14.72 10.67
N GLU A 145 4.33 -15.06 10.47
CA GLU A 145 3.23 -14.12 10.20
C GLU A 145 3.01 -13.28 11.46
N THR A 146 3.97 -12.41 11.80
CA THR A 146 3.81 -11.46 12.89
C THR A 146 2.84 -10.41 12.38
N GLY A 147 1.60 -10.46 12.88
CA GLY A 147 0.50 -9.57 12.51
C GLY A 147 0.92 -8.10 12.55
N GLY A 148 1.15 -7.54 11.37
CA GLY A 148 1.56 -6.18 11.15
C GLY A 148 1.22 -5.79 9.72
N VAL A 149 0.72 -4.56 9.55
CA VAL A 149 0.32 -4.04 8.25
C VAL A 149 1.58 -3.80 7.42
N ALA A 150 1.59 -4.32 6.20
CA ALA A 150 2.76 -4.25 5.33
C ALA A 150 2.49 -3.32 4.15
N VAL A 151 3.43 -2.43 3.84
CA VAL A 151 3.37 -1.58 2.65
C VAL A 151 4.19 -2.23 1.55
N GLN A 152 3.52 -2.73 0.51
CA GLN A 152 4.17 -3.30 -0.66
C GLN A 152 4.71 -2.16 -1.54
N LEU A 153 6.02 -2.18 -1.80
CA LEU A 153 6.71 -1.17 -2.59
C LEU A 153 6.91 -1.62 -4.04
N ALA A 154 7.26 -2.89 -4.24
CA ALA A 154 7.55 -3.43 -5.56
C ALA A 154 7.45 -4.96 -5.58
N ALA A 155 7.40 -5.53 -6.78
CA ALA A 155 7.53 -6.97 -7.02
C ALA A 155 8.65 -7.24 -8.03
N TYR A 156 9.54 -8.17 -7.71
CA TYR A 156 10.71 -8.51 -8.53
C TYR A 156 10.68 -9.99 -8.94
N SER A 157 11.41 -10.32 -10.01
CA SER A 157 11.54 -11.70 -10.49
C SER A 157 12.54 -12.56 -9.70
N SER A 158 13.36 -11.95 -8.83
CA SER A 158 14.29 -12.68 -7.97
C SER A 158 14.46 -11.99 -6.61
N ARG A 159 14.78 -12.78 -5.57
CA ARG A 159 15.09 -12.27 -4.23
C ARG A 159 16.28 -11.29 -4.24
N ALA A 160 17.32 -11.58 -5.02
CA ALA A 160 18.49 -10.71 -5.12
C ALA A 160 18.13 -9.33 -5.68
N ARG A 161 17.27 -9.26 -6.71
CA ARG A 161 16.78 -7.98 -7.23
C ARG A 161 15.90 -7.25 -6.23
N ALA A 162 15.11 -7.96 -5.43
CA ALA A 162 14.31 -7.34 -4.37
C ALA A 162 15.19 -6.67 -3.30
N GLN A 163 16.30 -7.31 -2.90
CA GLN A 163 17.25 -6.74 -1.95
C GLN A 163 18.00 -5.53 -2.53
N GLN A 164 18.42 -5.61 -3.79
CA GLN A 164 19.03 -4.46 -4.48
C GLN A 164 18.03 -3.31 -4.62
N GLY A 165 16.78 -3.61 -4.96
CA GLY A 165 15.68 -2.65 -5.02
C GLY A 165 15.47 -1.93 -3.70
N TRP A 166 15.48 -2.64 -2.57
CA TRP A 166 15.40 -2.01 -1.26
C TRP A 166 16.53 -1.00 -1.01
N ASN A 167 17.77 -1.37 -1.32
CA ASN A 167 18.92 -0.48 -1.13
C ASN A 167 18.84 0.79 -2.00
N GLU A 168 18.32 0.67 -3.21
CA GLU A 168 18.11 1.80 -4.11
C GLU A 168 16.97 2.71 -3.60
N LEU A 169 15.83 2.11 -3.21
CA LEU A 169 14.70 2.86 -2.66
C LEU A 169 15.10 3.58 -1.36
N ALA A 170 15.82 2.92 -0.45
CA ALA A 170 16.28 3.52 0.81
C ALA A 170 17.26 4.69 0.63
N ARG A 171 17.93 4.79 -0.54
CA ARG A 171 18.79 5.95 -0.87
C ARG A 171 18.01 7.10 -1.49
N ARG A 172 16.87 6.80 -2.12
CA ARG A 172 16.05 7.78 -2.84
C ARG A 172 15.09 8.54 -1.92
N THR A 173 14.70 7.94 -0.80
CA THR A 173 13.77 8.54 0.16
C THR A 173 14.25 8.33 1.60
N GLU A 174 14.15 9.38 2.39
CA GLU A 174 14.41 9.30 3.84
C GLU A 174 13.25 8.62 4.58
N ALA A 175 12.06 8.51 3.97
CA ALA A 175 10.88 7.89 4.58
C ALA A 175 11.08 6.40 4.91
N LEU A 176 12.03 5.73 4.26
CA LEU A 176 12.40 4.34 4.54
C LEU A 176 13.52 4.20 5.59
N SER A 177 14.06 5.31 6.09
CA SER A 177 15.11 5.30 7.11
C SER A 177 14.59 4.70 8.41
N GLY A 178 15.29 3.67 8.91
CA GLY A 178 14.88 2.95 10.13
C GLY A 178 13.67 2.02 9.97
N VAL A 179 13.08 1.93 8.78
CA VAL A 179 11.98 1.01 8.49
C VAL A 179 12.51 -0.38 8.17
N ARG A 180 11.92 -1.42 8.78
CA ARG A 180 12.27 -2.81 8.47
C ARG A 180 11.60 -3.25 7.17
N TYR A 181 12.28 -4.10 6.40
CA TYR A 181 11.71 -4.68 5.18
C TYR A 181 11.67 -6.21 5.24
N ARG A 182 10.79 -6.81 4.45
CA ARG A 182 10.75 -8.24 4.17
C ARG A 182 10.53 -8.50 2.69
N VAL A 183 11.02 -9.65 2.22
CA VAL A 183 10.80 -10.13 0.86
C VAL A 183 9.95 -11.40 0.93
N VAL A 184 8.70 -11.30 0.48
CA VAL A 184 7.74 -12.41 0.49
C VAL A 184 7.69 -13.05 -0.89
N GLU A 185 7.88 -14.36 -0.92
CA GLU A 185 7.70 -15.14 -2.15
C GLU A 185 6.21 -15.36 -2.40
N GLY A 186 5.74 -15.06 -3.60
CA GLY A 186 4.38 -15.32 -4.05
C GLY A 186 4.39 -16.03 -5.40
N ARG A 187 3.59 -17.08 -5.54
CA ARG A 187 3.36 -17.75 -6.82
C ARG A 187 2.17 -17.10 -7.53
N ILE A 188 2.35 -16.77 -8.80
CA ILE A 188 1.29 -16.31 -9.72
C ILE A 188 1.31 -17.19 -10.97
N ASP A 189 0.25 -17.12 -11.79
CA ASP A 189 0.08 -18.00 -12.96
C ASP A 189 1.24 -17.94 -13.96
N ILE A 190 1.96 -16.82 -13.98
CA ILE A 190 3.09 -16.53 -14.88
C ILE A 190 4.47 -16.80 -14.25
N GLY A 191 4.54 -17.30 -13.00
CA GLY A 191 5.79 -17.66 -12.33
C GLY A 191 5.88 -17.23 -10.86
N THR A 192 7.08 -17.35 -10.28
CA THR A 192 7.35 -16.90 -8.90
C THR A 192 7.74 -15.42 -8.89
N VAL A 193 7.10 -14.63 -8.04
CA VAL A 193 7.43 -13.22 -7.78
C VAL A 193 7.86 -13.00 -6.34
N TYR A 194 8.76 -12.04 -6.14
CA TYR A 194 9.29 -11.65 -4.85
C TYR A 194 8.81 -10.25 -4.50
N ARG A 195 7.86 -10.16 -3.58
CA ARG A 195 7.23 -8.90 -3.15
C ARG A 195 8.08 -8.24 -2.07
N LEU A 196 8.56 -7.03 -2.35
CA LEU A 196 9.27 -6.20 -1.40
C LEU A 196 8.25 -5.43 -0.56
N GLN A 197 8.28 -5.62 0.75
CA GLN A 197 7.36 -5.01 1.68
C GLN A 197 8.11 -4.27 2.79
N ALA A 198 7.72 -3.05 3.09
CA ALA A 198 8.08 -2.33 4.29
C ALA A 198 7.12 -2.68 5.43
N MET A 199 7.65 -2.98 6.61
CA MET A 199 6.88 -3.37 7.78
C MET A 199 6.51 -2.13 8.59
N ALA A 200 5.22 -1.85 8.71
CA ALA A 200 4.69 -0.84 9.60
C ALA A 200 4.21 -1.48 10.91
N SER A 201 4.09 -0.68 11.98
CA SER A 201 3.58 -1.16 13.28
C SER A 201 2.07 -1.37 13.27
N ASP A 202 1.35 -0.59 12.46
CA ASP A 202 -0.10 -0.48 12.47
C ASP A 202 -0.58 0.12 11.13
N ARG A 203 -1.91 0.18 10.95
CA ARG A 203 -2.49 0.68 9.70
C ARG A 203 -2.23 2.16 9.46
N ALA A 204 -2.30 2.99 10.51
CA ALA A 204 -2.09 4.43 10.37
C ALA A 204 -0.62 4.74 9.99
N SER A 205 0.35 4.03 10.59
CA SER A 205 1.75 4.15 10.20
C SER A 205 2.03 3.62 8.78
N ALA A 206 1.32 2.58 8.33
CA ALA A 206 1.40 2.09 6.96
C ALA A 206 0.86 3.11 5.93
N ASP A 207 -0.28 3.73 6.23
CA ASP A 207 -0.90 4.76 5.38
C ASP A 207 -0.01 6.02 5.31
N ALA A 208 0.53 6.46 6.45
CA ALA A 208 1.46 7.59 6.51
C ALA A 208 2.75 7.33 5.73
N LEU A 209 3.33 6.12 5.85
CA LEU A 209 4.50 5.72 5.09
C LEU A 209 4.21 5.73 3.58
N CYS A 210 3.06 5.19 3.16
CA CYS A 210 2.68 5.18 1.76
C CYS A 210 2.43 6.61 1.22
N ALA A 211 1.84 7.51 2.01
CA ALA A 211 1.68 8.90 1.61
C ALA A 211 3.03 9.61 1.42
N ALA A 212 3.99 9.40 2.32
CA ALA A 212 5.35 9.95 2.20
C ALA A 212 6.05 9.43 0.94
N LEU A 213 5.98 8.12 0.69
CA LEU A 213 6.58 7.49 -0.50
C LEU A 213 6.00 8.04 -1.81
N LYS A 214 4.68 8.28 -1.86
CA LYS A 214 4.04 8.90 -3.03
C LYS A 214 4.47 10.34 -3.24
N ALA A 215 4.71 11.10 -2.17
CA ALA A 215 5.25 12.45 -2.27
C ALA A 215 6.66 12.46 -2.90
N ASP A 216 7.45 11.41 -2.64
CA ASP A 216 8.75 11.19 -3.27
C ASP A 216 8.67 10.54 -4.67
N GLY A 217 7.46 10.36 -5.21
CA GLY A 217 7.21 9.79 -6.53
C GLY A 217 7.36 8.28 -6.63
N LEU A 218 7.29 7.56 -5.50
CA LEU A 218 7.33 6.09 -5.43
C LEU A 218 5.92 5.51 -5.29
N ASP A 219 5.65 4.43 -6.03
CA ASP A 219 4.42 3.66 -5.88
C ASP A 219 4.43 2.82 -4.60
N CYS A 220 3.29 2.76 -3.92
CA CYS A 220 3.10 1.96 -2.72
C CYS A 220 1.66 1.45 -2.60
N GLN A 221 1.52 0.26 -2.02
CA GLN A 221 0.23 -0.37 -1.74
C GLN A 221 0.20 -0.92 -0.32
N VAL A 222 -0.71 -0.43 0.51
CA VAL A 222 -0.92 -0.93 1.87
C VAL A 222 -1.66 -2.27 1.81
N LYS A 223 -1.08 -3.31 2.42
CA LYS A 223 -1.66 -4.64 2.53
C LYS A 223 -1.98 -4.91 4.01
N PRO A 224 -3.27 -5.11 4.36
CA PRO A 224 -3.68 -5.40 5.73
C PRO A 224 -3.14 -6.74 6.23
#